data_AF-A0A7C7UIC8-F1
#
_entry.id   AF-A0A7C7UIC8-F1
#
_cell.length_a   1.000
_cell.length_b   1.000
_cell.length_c   1.000
_cell.angle_alpha   90.00
_cell.angle_beta   90.00
_cell.angle_gamma   90.00
#
_symmetry.space_group_name_H-M   'P 1'
#
loop_
_entity.id
_entity.type
_entity.pdbx_description
1 polymer ?
#
loop_
_entity_poly.entity_id
_entity_poly.type
_entity_poly.pdbx_seq_one_letter_code
_entity_poly.pdbx_strand_id
1 'polypeptide(L)' 'MIVAWGSDDAVRDLLRQFRVDGEQGAELYLVDPLGNLMMSYPPEFEAKGLVKDLTLLLKASQIG' A
#
# COMPACT_ATOMS: atom_id res chain seq x y z
N MET A 1 -1.67 -10.63 -5.63
CA MET A 1 -1.24 -10.24 -4.27
C MET A 1 0.24 -10.54 -4.17
N ILE A 2 1.10 -9.52 -4.27
CA ILE A 2 2.54 -9.70 -4.04
C ILE A 2 2.73 -9.58 -2.54
N VAL A 3 3.12 -10.68 -1.91
CA VAL A 3 3.53 -10.69 -0.49
C VAL A 3 5.04 -10.64 -0.50
N ALA A 4 5.62 -9.57 0.04
CA ALA A 4 7.05 -9.49 0.28
C ALA A 4 7.36 -10.14 1.65
N TRP A 5 8.43 -10.93 1.72
CA TRP A 5 8.92 -11.54 2.95
C TRP A 5 10.38 -11.13 3.16
N GLY A 6 10.81 -11.00 4.42
CA GLY A 6 12.15 -10.58 4.79
C GLY A 6 12.33 -10.60 6.31
N SER A 7 13.53 -10.27 6.79
CA SER A 7 13.76 -10.05 8.22
C SER A 7 12.94 -8.85 8.72
N ASP A 8 12.60 -8.85 10.00
CA ASP A 8 11.88 -7.74 10.65
C ASP A 8 12.52 -6.39 10.37
N ASP A 9 13.86 -6.32 10.34
CA ASP A 9 14.62 -5.11 10.04
C ASP A 9 14.43 -4.66 8.58
N ALA A 10 14.49 -5.58 7.63
CA ALA A 10 14.29 -5.26 6.22
C ALA A 10 12.85 -4.79 5.93
N VAL A 11 11.86 -5.39 6.60
CA VAL A 11 10.46 -4.95 6.52
C VAL A 11 10.29 -3.55 7.12
N ARG A 12 10.92 -3.28 8.27
CA ARG A 12 10.90 -1.95 8.90
C ARG A 12 11.55 -0.89 8.02
N ASP A 13 12.69 -1.21 7.40
CA ASP A 13 13.40 -0.29 6.50
C ASP A 13 12.57 0.03 5.24
N LEU A 14 11.92 -0.98 4.66
CA LEU A 14 10.99 -0.79 3.55
C LEU A 14 9.81 0.10 3.97
N LEU A 15 9.19 -0.16 5.13
CA LEU A 15 8.08 0.64 5.64
C LEU A 15 8.48 2.10 5.90
N ARG A 16 9.73 2.38 6.29
CA ARG A 16 10.21 3.76 6.45
C ARG A 16 10.23 4.54 5.12
N GLN A 17 10.43 3.87 3.98
CA GLN A 17 10.37 4.51 2.66
C GLN A 17 8.95 4.99 2.33
N PHE A 18 7.94 4.41 2.97
CA PHE A 18 6.53 4.72 2.76
C PHE A 18 5.93 5.63 3.83
N ARG A 19 6.68 5.96 4.89
CA ARG A 19 6.24 6.91 5.91
C ARG A 19 6.34 8.34 5.36
N VAL A 20 5.20 8.92 5.04
CA VAL A 20 5.05 10.38 4.91
C VAL A 20 5.03 10.95 6.34
N ASP A 21 5.87 11.94 6.62
CA ASP A 21 6.07 12.50 7.97
C ASP A 21 4.75 12.75 8.72
N GLY A 22 4.51 11.98 9.78
CA GLY A 22 3.38 12.16 10.72
C GLY A 22 2.28 11.09 10.68
N GLU A 23 2.19 10.27 9.64
CA GLU A 23 1.19 9.19 9.56
C GLU A 23 1.69 7.92 10.27
N GLN A 24 1.42 7.82 11.57
CA GLN A 24 1.48 6.55 12.30
C GLN A 24 0.11 5.89 12.23
N GLY A 25 -0.03 4.77 11.52
CA GLY A 25 -1.24 3.95 11.64
C GLY A 25 -1.73 3.22 10.39
N ALA A 26 -1.11 3.37 9.22
CA ALA A 26 -1.55 2.58 8.08
C ALA A 26 -1.15 1.10 8.23
N GLU A 27 -2.16 0.22 8.21
CA GLU A 27 -2.02 -1.25 8.25
C GLU A 27 -1.86 -1.84 6.85
N LEU A 28 -2.38 -1.16 5.83
CA LEU A 28 -2.30 -1.60 4.45
C LEU A 28 -1.73 -0.49 3.56
N TYR A 29 -0.67 -0.83 2.82
CA TYR A 29 -0.06 0.04 1.82
C TYR A 29 -0.33 -0.53 0.44
N LEU A 30 -0.72 0.33 -0.49
CA LEU A 30 -0.91 -0.01 -1.89
C LEU A 30 0.19 0.61 -2.73
N VAL A 31 0.92 -0.25 -3.42
CA VAL A 31 2.08 0.10 -4.25
C VAL A 31 1.76 -0.29 -5.69
N ASP A 32 2.12 0.57 -6.64
CA ASP A 32 1.99 0.27 -8.07
C ASP A 32 3.07 -0.75 -8.55
N PRO A 33 2.95 -1.33 -9.76
CA PRO A 33 3.96 -2.26 -10.27
C PRO A 33 5.37 -1.67 -10.48
N LEU A 34 5.52 -0.34 -10.46
CA LEU A 34 6.80 0.36 -10.58
C LEU A 34 7.43 0.68 -9.22
N GLY A 35 6.74 0.36 -8.12
CA GLY A 35 7.24 0.55 -6.75
C GLY A 35 6.85 1.89 -6.11
N ASN A 36 5.96 2.69 -6.73
CA ASN A 36 5.49 3.93 -6.11
C ASN A 36 4.37 3.64 -5.11
N LEU A 37 4.46 4.23 -3.91
CA LEU A 37 3.35 4.22 -2.96
C LEU A 37 2.21 5.09 -3.47
N MET A 38 1.05 4.50 -3.70
CA MET A 38 -0.13 5.24 -4.16
C MET A 38 -1.10 5.55 -3.04
N MET A 39 -1.36 4.60 -2.12
CA MET A 39 -2.36 4.79 -1.05
C MET A 39 -1.96 4.06 0.23
N SER A 40 -2.38 4.60 1.37
CA SER A 40 -2.26 4.02 2.70
C SER A 40 -3.65 3.95 3.35
N TYR A 41 -3.97 2.84 4.00
CA TYR A 41 -5.27 2.65 4.65
C TYR A 41 -5.09 2.42 6.15
N PRO A 42 -5.84 3.13 7.00
CA PRO A 42 -5.84 2.92 8.44
C PRO A 42 -6.52 1.59 8.81
N PRO A 43 -6.37 1.10 10.06
CA PRO A 43 -6.88 -0.20 10.50
C PRO A 43 -8.41 -0.28 10.41
N GLU A 44 -9.06 0.85 10.65
CA GLU A 44 -10.52 1.00 10.66
C GLU A 44 -11.14 1.05 9.25
N PHE A 45 -10.32 0.90 8.20
CA PHE A 45 -10.79 1.08 6.82
C PHE A 45 -11.69 -0.07 6.36
N GLU A 46 -12.84 0.26 5.78
CA GLU A 46 -13.76 -0.73 5.23
C GLU A 46 -13.19 -1.41 3.97
N ALA A 47 -12.98 -2.72 4.04
CA ALA A 47 -12.43 -3.53 2.93
C ALA A 47 -13.21 -3.42 1.61
N LYS A 48 -14.48 -3.02 1.64
CA LYS A 48 -15.28 -2.82 0.41
C LYS A 48 -14.85 -1.57 -0.37
N GLY A 49 -14.37 -0.53 0.32
CA GLY A 49 -13.75 0.65 -0.29
C GLY A 49 -12.46 0.28 -1.04
N LEU A 50 -11.67 -0.64 -0.46
CA LEU A 50 -10.40 -1.09 -1.04
C LEU A 50 -10.58 -1.65 -2.46
N VAL A 51 -11.62 -2.46 -2.68
CA VAL A 51 -11.88 -3.08 -3.98
C VAL A 51 -12.18 -2.03 -5.05
N LYS A 52 -12.91 -0.97 -4.68
CA LYS A 52 -13.21 0.15 -5.57
C LYS A 52 -11.93 0.89 -5.93
N ASP A 53 -11.09 1.18 -4.95
CA ASP A 53 -9.85 1.93 -5.13
C ASP A 53 -8.83 1.12 -5.94
N LEU A 54 -8.75 -0.20 -5.71
CA LEU A 54 -7.98 -1.14 -6.55
C LEU A 54 -8.47 -1.16 -7.99
N THR A 55 -9.79 -1.15 -8.21
CA THR A 55 -10.36 -1.14 -9.56
C THR A 55 -10.02 0.16 -10.29
N LEU A 56 -10.10 1.29 -9.60
CA LEU A 56 -9.69 2.60 -10.14
C LEU A 56 -8.20 2.63 -10.46
N LEU A 57 -7.37 2.07 -9.57
CA LEU A 57 -5.93 1.94 -9.79
C LEU A 57 -5.62 1.15 -11.06
N LEU A 58 -6.19 -0.05 -11.22
CA LEU A 58 -5.90 -0.91 -12.38
C LEU A 58 -6.28 -0.24 -13.70
N LYS A 59 -7.39 0.50 -13.71
CA LYS A 59 -7.81 1.32 -14.87
C LYS A 59 -6.84 2.47 -15.12
N ALA A 60 -6.44 3.20 -14.09
CA ALA A 60 -5.49 4.30 -14.21
C ALA A 60 -4.12 3.82 -14.72
N SER A 61 -3.67 2.65 -14.26
CA SER A 61 -2.41 2.02 -14.69
C SER A 61 -2.48 1.35 -16.06
N GLN A 62 -3.63 1.36 -16.74
CA GLN A 62 -3.84 0.74 -18.05
C GLN A 62 -3.56 -0.78 -18.09
N ILE A 63 -3.68 -1.46 -16.95
CA ILE A 63 -3.44 -2.91 -16.82
C ILE A 63 -4.78 -3.68 -16.68
N GLY A 64 -5.89 -3.00 -16.37
CA GLY A 64 -7.21 -3.62 -16.12
C GLY A 64 -8.33 -3.14 -17.02
#